data_AF-A0A0D2EL18-F1
#
_entry.id   AF-A0A0D2EL18-F1
#
_cell.length_a   1.000
_cell.length_b   1.000
_cell.length_c   1.000
_cell.angle_alpha   90.00
_cell.angle_beta   90.00
_cell.angle_gamma   90.00
#
_symmetry.space_group_name_H-M   'P 1'
#
loop_
_entity.id
_entity.type
_entity.pdbx_description
1 polymer ?
#
loop_
_entity_poly.entity_id
_entity_poly.type
_entity_poly.pdbx_seq_one_letter_code
_entity_poly.pdbx_strand_id
1 'polypeptide(L)'
;MSSKPNTVVLGTALGITSSAIFFGANLSISFLTVPVLLLPSPKPALPVPANSENTNSPTSSSSQRPATKFGHLARQWQEAYNVGKKAGPFFALLASGCWLYAAKHLPSEARLQRQLLWAASGLSIAIVPFTFGVMKRTNDELNRRADAATRDEEDDSKAHAQQGTVESYQTHDLIQWWAQLSFL
;
A
#
# COMPACT_ATOMS: atom_id res chain seq x y z
N MET A 1 30.76 -30.63 -19.36
CA MET A 1 29.41 -30.11 -19.69
C MET A 1 29.27 -28.73 -19.06
N SER A 2 29.10 -27.68 -19.87
CA SER A 2 29.05 -26.29 -19.39
C SER A 2 27.72 -26.05 -18.65
N SER A 3 27.76 -26.03 -17.32
CA SER A 3 26.59 -25.78 -16.44
C SER A 3 26.20 -24.31 -16.35
N LYS A 4 27.09 -23.40 -16.79
CA LYS A 4 26.94 -21.94 -16.72
C LYS A 4 25.66 -21.36 -17.37
N PRO A 5 25.19 -21.80 -18.55
CA PRO A 5 23.97 -21.24 -19.15
C PRO A 5 22.73 -21.57 -18.30
N ASN A 6 22.61 -22.79 -17.80
CA ASN A 6 21.43 -23.23 -17.04
C ASN A 6 21.31 -22.45 -15.72
N THR A 7 22.42 -22.13 -15.05
CA THR A 7 22.40 -21.35 -13.81
C THR A 7 21.93 -19.91 -14.01
N VAL A 8 22.31 -19.28 -15.13
CA VAL A 8 21.88 -17.92 -15.46
C VAL A 8 20.39 -17.89 -15.79
N VAL A 9 19.92 -18.85 -16.57
CA VAL A 9 18.50 -19.00 -16.92
C VAL A 9 17.67 -19.21 -15.65
N LEU A 10 18.11 -20.09 -14.74
CA LEU A 10 17.42 -20.35 -13.48
C LEU A 10 17.34 -19.10 -12.60
N GLY A 11 18.47 -18.40 -12.40
CA GLY A 11 18.49 -17.17 -11.59
C GLY A 11 17.63 -16.06 -12.19
N THR A 12 17.63 -15.92 -13.51
CA THR A 12 16.79 -14.94 -14.22
C THR A 12 15.32 -15.29 -14.10
N ALA A 13 14.94 -16.55 -14.29
CA ALA A 13 13.56 -17.02 -14.14
C ALA A 13 13.03 -16.77 -12.72
N LEU A 14 13.80 -17.15 -11.69
CA LEU A 14 13.44 -16.91 -10.30
C LEU A 14 13.36 -15.41 -9.96
N GLY A 15 14.24 -14.59 -10.53
CA GLY A 15 14.21 -13.13 -10.41
C GLY A 15 12.92 -12.55 -10.98
N ILE A 16 12.56 -12.91 -12.23
CA ILE A 16 11.32 -12.49 -12.88
C ILE A 16 10.10 -12.92 -12.07
N THR A 17 10.03 -14.20 -11.67
CA THR A 17 8.88 -14.72 -10.92
C THR A 17 8.73 -14.01 -9.58
N SER A 18 9.83 -13.81 -8.85
CA SER A 18 9.79 -13.14 -7.54
C SER A 18 9.41 -11.66 -7.66
N SER A 19 9.98 -10.95 -8.65
CA SER A 19 9.61 -9.57 -8.96
C SER A 19 8.15 -9.44 -9.39
N ALA A 20 7.65 -10.37 -10.21
CA ALA A 20 6.26 -10.38 -10.66
C ALA A 20 5.28 -10.65 -9.51
N ILE A 21 5.61 -11.58 -8.60
CA ILE A 21 4.81 -11.82 -7.40
C ILE A 21 4.78 -10.58 -6.52
N PHE A 22 5.95 -9.97 -6.26
CA PHE A 22 6.04 -8.77 -5.42
C PHE A 22 5.25 -7.58 -6.01
N PHE A 23 5.50 -7.26 -7.28
CA PHE A 23 4.84 -6.16 -7.97
C PHE A 23 3.34 -6.43 -8.13
N GLY A 24 2.96 -7.65 -8.53
CA GLY A 24 1.58 -8.06 -8.68
C GLY A 24 0.79 -8.03 -7.35
N ALA A 25 1.40 -8.45 -6.25
CA ALA A 25 0.79 -8.34 -4.92
C ALA A 25 0.64 -6.88 -4.49
N ASN A 26 1.65 -6.04 -4.70
CA ASN A 26 1.58 -4.61 -4.39
C ASN A 26 0.48 -3.91 -5.20
N LEU A 27 0.43 -4.16 -6.52
CA LEU A 27 -0.64 -3.66 -7.38
C LEU A 27 -2.01 -4.19 -6.97
N SER A 28 -2.13 -5.46 -6.58
CA SER A 28 -3.42 -6.03 -6.17
C SER A 28 -3.97 -5.34 -4.93
N ILE A 29 -3.11 -5.04 -3.95
CA ILE A 29 -3.51 -4.25 -2.77
C ILE A 29 -4.03 -2.87 -3.22
N SER A 30 -3.28 -2.15 -4.05
CA SER A 30 -3.68 -0.81 -4.48
C SER A 30 -4.91 -0.78 -5.43
N PHE A 31 -5.01 -1.70 -6.38
CA PHE A 31 -6.09 -1.74 -7.39
C PHE A 31 -7.36 -2.41 -6.88
N LEU A 32 -7.26 -3.45 -6.06
CA LEU A 32 -8.43 -4.20 -5.60
C LEU A 32 -8.85 -3.75 -4.21
N THR A 33 -7.89 -3.54 -3.30
CA THR A 33 -8.25 -3.25 -1.90
C THR A 33 -8.70 -1.82 -1.75
N VAL A 34 -7.97 -0.83 -2.29
CA VAL A 34 -8.32 0.58 -2.07
C VAL A 34 -9.72 0.94 -2.61
N PRO A 35 -10.12 0.61 -3.85
CA PRO A 35 -11.48 0.92 -4.29
C PRO A 35 -12.56 0.23 -3.45
N VAL A 36 -12.31 -1.00 -2.99
CA VAL A 36 -13.22 -1.74 -2.11
C VAL A 36 -13.33 -1.09 -0.73
N LEU A 37 -12.21 -0.60 -0.18
CA LEU A 37 -12.19 0.14 1.08
C LEU A 37 -12.97 1.46 1.00
N LEU A 38 -12.89 2.15 -0.15
CA LEU A 38 -13.53 3.44 -0.36
C LEU A 38 -14.98 3.33 -0.88
N LEU A 39 -15.56 2.12 -0.95
CA LEU A 39 -16.96 1.96 -1.31
C LEU A 39 -17.86 2.67 -0.29
N PRO A 40 -18.85 3.47 -0.74
CA PRO A 40 -19.88 3.99 0.13
C PRO A 40 -20.61 2.83 0.81
N SER A 41 -20.99 2.99 2.08
CA SER A 41 -21.73 1.93 2.75
C SER A 41 -23.08 1.69 2.07
N PRO A 42 -23.57 0.44 2.08
CA PRO A 42 -24.86 0.12 1.49
C PRO A 42 -25.95 1.03 2.05
N LYS A 43 -26.86 1.49 1.18
CA LYS A 43 -28.08 2.16 1.63
C LYS A 43 -28.86 1.16 2.52
N PRO A 44 -29.34 1.57 3.71
CA PRO A 44 -30.14 0.68 4.55
C PRO A 44 -31.30 0.09 3.77
N ALA A 45 -31.42 -1.24 3.75
CA ALA A 45 -32.52 -1.94 3.07
C ALA A 45 -33.84 -1.87 3.86
N LEU A 46 -33.77 -1.48 5.13
CA LEU A 46 -34.94 -1.28 5.98
C LEU A 46 -35.42 0.17 5.86
N PRO A 47 -36.75 0.41 5.86
CA PRO A 47 -37.27 1.76 6.00
C PRO A 47 -36.67 2.39 7.25
N VAL A 48 -36.29 3.66 7.15
CA VAL A 48 -35.76 4.40 8.29
C VAL A 48 -36.82 4.31 9.42
N PRO A 49 -36.46 3.87 10.64
CA PRO A 49 -37.42 3.73 11.72
C PRO A 49 -38.26 5.01 11.87
N ALA A 50 -39.57 4.92 12.14
CA ALA A 50 -40.46 6.10 12.19
C ALA A 50 -40.01 7.18 13.21
N ASN A 51 -39.09 6.82 14.10
CA ASN A 51 -38.42 7.63 15.10
C ASN A 51 -37.00 8.08 14.71
N SER A 52 -36.58 7.90 13.46
CA SER A 52 -35.35 8.48 12.93
C SER A 52 -35.53 9.98 12.72
N GLU A 53 -34.52 10.73 13.13
CA GLU A 53 -34.44 12.18 13.00
C GLU A 53 -34.77 12.63 11.56
N ASN A 54 -35.76 13.52 11.43
CA ASN A 54 -36.27 14.01 10.16
C ASN A 54 -35.17 14.76 9.37
N THR A 55 -34.56 14.09 8.40
CA THR A 55 -33.56 14.63 7.47
C THR A 55 -34.11 15.64 6.47
N ASN A 56 -35.42 15.91 6.45
CA ASN A 56 -36.04 16.95 5.61
C ASN A 56 -36.20 18.29 6.35
N SER A 57 -35.61 18.45 7.53
CA SER A 57 -35.58 19.74 8.22
C SER A 57 -34.60 20.69 7.49
N PRO A 58 -35.00 21.92 7.10
CA PRO A 58 -34.09 22.87 6.43
C PRO A 58 -32.91 23.36 7.29
N THR A 59 -32.82 22.89 8.54
CA THR A 59 -31.73 23.16 9.49
C THR A 59 -30.86 21.94 9.82
N SER A 60 -31.13 20.75 9.27
CA SER A 60 -30.22 19.62 9.42
C SER A 60 -29.08 19.72 8.43
N SER A 61 -28.00 20.40 8.81
CA SER A 61 -26.67 20.18 8.22
C SER A 61 -26.17 18.79 8.63
N SER A 62 -26.92 17.74 8.25
CA SER A 62 -26.43 16.37 8.22
C SER A 62 -25.42 16.31 7.09
N SER A 63 -24.21 16.81 7.37
CA SER A 63 -23.02 16.47 6.61
C SER A 63 -23.03 14.96 6.46
N GLN A 64 -23.23 14.51 5.22
CA GLN A 64 -23.41 13.14 4.77
C GLN A 64 -22.29 12.27 5.36
N ARG A 65 -22.51 11.78 6.60
CA ARG A 65 -21.49 11.09 7.40
C ARG A 65 -21.15 9.84 6.59
N PRO A 66 -19.90 9.65 6.15
CA PRO A 66 -19.51 8.44 5.44
C PRO A 66 -19.89 7.26 6.34
N ALA A 67 -20.72 6.37 5.81
CA ALA A 67 -21.44 5.37 6.61
C ALA A 67 -20.53 4.24 7.15
N THR A 68 -19.21 4.35 6.96
CA THR A 68 -18.17 3.65 7.72
C THR A 68 -17.42 4.68 8.57
N LYS A 69 -17.43 4.50 9.90
CA LYS A 69 -16.63 5.36 10.81
C LYS A 69 -15.19 5.39 10.28
N PHE A 70 -14.60 6.58 10.08
CA PHE A 70 -13.27 6.75 9.50
C PHE A 70 -12.18 5.87 10.14
N GLY A 71 -12.32 5.58 11.44
CA GLY A 71 -11.44 4.66 12.15
C GLY A 71 -11.51 3.21 11.65
N HIS A 72 -12.69 2.70 11.31
CA HIS A 72 -12.85 1.36 10.75
C HIS A 72 -12.16 1.25 9.39
N LEU A 73 -12.28 2.29 8.55
CA LEU A 73 -11.60 2.36 7.26
C LEU A 73 -10.07 2.32 7.42
N ALA A 74 -9.52 3.09 8.37
CA ALA A 74 -8.09 3.06 8.68
C ALA A 74 -7.63 1.66 9.13
N ARG A 75 -8.43 0.96 9.95
CA ARG A 75 -8.14 -0.42 10.39
C ARG A 75 -8.14 -1.40 9.22
N GLN A 76 -9.12 -1.32 8.33
CA GLN A 76 -9.16 -2.19 7.15
C GLN A 76 -7.94 -1.95 6.24
N TRP A 77 -7.52 -0.70 6.08
CA TRP A 77 -6.26 -0.37 5.39
C TRP A 77 -5.04 -0.93 6.13
N GLN A 78 -4.98 -0.81 7.47
CA GLN A 78 -3.85 -1.27 8.28
C GLN A 78 -3.67 -2.79 8.17
N GLU A 79 -4.75 -3.56 8.17
CA GLU A 79 -4.70 -5.01 7.96
C GLU A 79 -4.10 -5.36 6.59
N ALA A 80 -4.55 -4.70 5.52
CA ALA A 80 -4.00 -4.90 4.17
C ALA A 80 -2.51 -4.50 4.09
N TYR A 81 -2.16 -3.36 4.69
CA TYR A 81 -0.78 -2.87 4.77
C TYR A 81 0.13 -3.85 5.53
N ASN A 82 -0.34 -4.43 6.64
CA ASN A 82 0.43 -5.36 7.46
C ASN A 82 0.77 -6.65 6.70
N VAL A 83 -0.13 -7.14 5.84
CA VAL A 83 0.16 -8.27 4.94
C VAL A 83 1.31 -7.92 4.00
N GLY A 84 1.21 -6.77 3.31
CA GLY A 84 2.24 -6.30 2.38
C GLY A 84 3.59 -6.05 3.06
N LYS A 85 3.60 -5.42 4.24
CA LYS A 85 4.81 -5.12 5.02
C LYS A 85 5.57 -6.38 5.45
N LYS A 86 4.87 -7.49 5.72
CA LYS A 86 5.49 -8.77 6.10
C LYS A 86 6.06 -9.50 4.89
N ALA A 87 5.31 -9.55 3.79
CA ALA A 87 5.71 -10.31 2.59
C ALA A 87 6.71 -9.53 1.72
N GLY A 88 6.57 -8.22 1.65
CA GLY A 88 7.25 -7.38 0.67
C GLY A 88 8.78 -7.44 0.74
N PRO A 89 9.40 -7.15 1.89
CA PRO A 89 10.85 -7.22 2.05
C PRO A 89 11.43 -8.60 1.69
N PHE A 90 10.72 -9.68 2.02
CA PHE A 90 11.15 -11.04 1.68
C PHE A 90 11.25 -11.23 0.16
N PHE A 91 10.20 -10.89 -0.59
CA PHE A 91 10.21 -11.07 -2.05
C PHE A 91 11.15 -10.08 -2.76
N ALA A 92 11.29 -8.85 -2.26
CA ALA A 92 12.25 -7.88 -2.77
C ALA A 92 13.70 -8.38 -2.63
N LEU A 93 14.06 -8.92 -1.46
CA LEU A 93 15.37 -9.51 -1.21
C LEU A 93 15.59 -10.77 -2.03
N LEU A 94 14.57 -11.63 -2.15
CA LEU A 94 14.64 -12.84 -2.96
C LEU A 94 14.89 -12.50 -4.44
N ALA A 95 14.13 -11.55 -4.99
CA ALA A 95 14.31 -11.07 -6.35
C ALA A 95 15.71 -10.47 -6.55
N SER A 96 16.13 -9.56 -5.66
CA SER A 96 17.48 -8.98 -5.68
C SER A 96 18.57 -10.06 -5.67
N GLY A 97 18.47 -11.03 -4.77
CA GLY A 97 19.41 -12.15 -4.69
C GLY A 97 19.48 -12.96 -5.98
N CYS A 98 18.34 -13.21 -6.63
CA CYS A 98 18.27 -13.91 -7.91
C CYS A 98 18.93 -13.10 -9.04
N TRP A 99 18.68 -11.79 -9.10
CA TRP A 99 19.33 -10.88 -10.07
C TRP A 99 20.85 -10.81 -9.88
N LEU A 100 21.30 -10.70 -8.63
CA LEU A 100 22.72 -10.74 -8.27
C LEU A 100 23.37 -12.07 -8.66
N TYR A 101 22.69 -13.17 -8.38
CA TYR A 101 23.17 -14.51 -8.72
C TYR A 101 23.33 -14.66 -10.23
N ALA A 102 22.34 -14.24 -11.01
CA ALA A 102 22.42 -14.24 -12.46
C ALA A 102 23.59 -13.35 -12.93
N ALA A 103 23.68 -12.10 -12.46
CA ALA A 103 24.72 -11.15 -12.85
C ALA A 103 26.15 -11.69 -12.61
N LYS A 104 26.36 -12.41 -11.50
CA LYS A 104 27.66 -13.02 -11.16
C LYS A 104 28.05 -14.20 -12.06
N HIS A 105 27.07 -14.93 -12.61
CA HIS A 105 27.31 -16.09 -13.46
C HIS A 105 27.35 -15.75 -14.96
N LEU A 106 27.10 -14.50 -15.34
CA LEU A 106 27.26 -14.06 -16.72
C LEU A 106 28.75 -13.98 -17.12
N PRO A 107 29.08 -14.35 -18.37
CA PRO A 107 30.42 -14.18 -18.90
C PRO A 107 30.83 -12.70 -18.95
N SER A 108 32.13 -12.41 -18.82
CA SER A 108 32.67 -11.04 -18.74
C SER A 108 32.36 -10.18 -19.97
N GLU A 109 32.13 -10.85 -21.10
CA GLU A 109 31.83 -10.28 -22.39
C GLU A 109 30.39 -9.71 -22.43
N ALA A 110 29.47 -10.25 -21.62
CA ALA A 110 28.07 -9.82 -21.52
C ALA A 110 27.90 -8.60 -20.61
N ARG A 111 28.66 -7.52 -20.88
CA ARG A 111 28.72 -6.32 -20.02
C ARG A 111 27.36 -5.65 -19.83
N LEU A 112 26.59 -5.48 -20.91
CA LEU A 112 25.29 -4.81 -20.87
C LEU A 112 24.29 -5.61 -20.03
N GLN A 113 24.18 -6.92 -20.28
CA GLN A 113 23.26 -7.80 -19.55
C GLN A 113 23.61 -7.84 -18.07
N ARG A 114 24.90 -7.90 -17.74
CA ARG A 114 25.37 -7.83 -16.35
C ARG A 114 25.00 -6.50 -15.70
N GLN A 115 25.20 -5.36 -16.37
CA GLN A 115 24.79 -4.04 -15.87
C GLN A 115 23.28 -3.95 -15.63
N LEU A 116 22.46 -4.47 -16.56
CA LEU A 116 21.01 -4.52 -16.40
C LEU A 116 20.57 -5.36 -15.20
N LEU A 117 21.21 -6.51 -14.97
CA LEU A 117 20.91 -7.36 -13.81
C LEU A 117 21.33 -6.73 -12.48
N TRP A 118 22.48 -6.03 -12.45
CA TRP A 118 22.87 -5.22 -11.29
C TRP A 118 21.86 -4.10 -11.01
N ALA A 119 21.41 -3.40 -12.06
CA ALA A 119 20.38 -2.37 -11.95
C ALA A 119 19.05 -2.96 -11.45
N ALA A 120 18.61 -4.09 -11.98
CA ALA A 120 17.39 -4.79 -11.54
C ALA A 120 17.46 -5.21 -10.07
N SER A 121 18.63 -5.70 -9.63
CA SER A 121 18.87 -5.98 -8.21
C SER A 121 18.70 -4.73 -7.34
N GLY A 122 19.35 -3.63 -7.72
CA GLY A 122 19.24 -2.37 -6.98
C GLY A 122 17.81 -1.85 -6.94
N LEU A 123 17.12 -1.87 -8.07
CA LEU A 123 15.73 -1.43 -8.20
C LEU A 123 14.77 -2.29 -7.34
N SER A 124 15.03 -3.60 -7.23
CA SER A 124 14.23 -4.49 -6.38
C SER A 124 14.23 -4.08 -4.90
N ILE A 125 15.32 -3.48 -4.42
CA ILE A 125 15.45 -2.99 -3.03
C ILE A 125 15.07 -1.51 -2.90
N ALA A 126 15.06 -0.75 -4.00
CA ALA A 126 14.77 0.68 -4.02
C ALA A 126 13.38 1.06 -3.46
N ILE A 127 12.45 0.10 -3.39
CA ILE A 127 11.16 0.31 -2.73
C ILE A 127 11.30 0.66 -1.24
N VAL A 128 12.33 0.17 -0.57
CA VAL A 128 12.60 0.42 0.85
C VAL A 128 12.86 1.91 1.11
N PRO A 129 13.88 2.55 0.49
CA PRO A 129 14.11 3.98 0.68
C PRO A 129 12.93 4.84 0.20
N PHE A 130 12.20 4.45 -0.85
CA PHE A 130 10.99 5.17 -1.27
C PHE A 130 9.91 5.15 -0.17
N THR A 131 9.65 3.97 0.41
CA THR A 131 8.67 3.82 1.49
C THR A 131 9.05 4.65 2.71
N PHE A 132 10.32 4.63 3.12
CA PHE A 132 10.79 5.40 4.27
C PHE A 132 10.89 6.90 4.02
N GLY A 133 11.22 7.31 2.80
CA GLY A 133 11.41 8.72 2.44
C GLY A 133 10.11 9.44 2.10
N VAL A 134 9.22 8.80 1.35
CA VAL A 134 8.01 9.44 0.79
C VAL A 134 6.76 9.01 1.54
N MET A 135 6.59 7.72 1.80
CA MET A 135 5.34 7.17 2.34
C MET A 135 5.28 7.10 3.86
N LYS A 136 6.41 7.24 4.56
CA LYS A 136 6.48 7.04 6.02
C LYS A 136 5.47 7.89 6.77
N ARG A 137 5.40 9.19 6.46
CA ARG A 137 4.47 10.11 7.14
C ARG A 137 3.01 9.72 6.94
N THR A 138 2.65 9.34 5.71
CA THR A 138 1.31 8.80 5.36
C THR A 138 0.99 7.54 6.16
N ASN A 139 1.92 6.60 6.16
CA ASN A 139 1.76 5.30 6.78
C ASN A 139 1.63 5.44 8.30
N ASP A 140 2.46 6.28 8.91
CA ASP A 140 2.43 6.54 10.35
C ASP A 140 1.09 7.16 10.75
N GLU A 141 0.58 8.13 9.99
CA GLU A 141 -0.72 8.76 10.27
C GLU A 141 -1.90 7.80 10.09
N LEU A 142 -1.90 6.97 9.04
CA LEU A 142 -2.94 5.95 8.85
C LEU A 142 -2.91 4.88 9.94
N ASN A 143 -1.71 4.43 10.36
CA ASN A 143 -1.57 3.49 11.48
C ASN A 143 -2.06 4.13 12.78
N ARG A 144 -1.70 5.39 13.06
CA ARG A 144 -2.18 6.11 14.24
C ARG A 144 -3.70 6.16 14.31
N ARG A 145 -4.37 6.45 13.19
CA ARG A 145 -5.84 6.47 13.10
C ARG A 145 -6.46 5.08 13.29
N ALA A 146 -5.81 4.04 12.77
CA ALA A 146 -6.26 2.66 12.95
C ALA A 146 -6.14 2.19 14.42
N ASP A 147 -5.04 2.58 15.09
CA ASP A 147 -4.80 2.28 16.49
C ASP A 147 -5.77 3.03 17.41
N ALA A 148 -6.02 4.33 17.15
CA ALA A 148 -7.01 5.13 17.88
C ALA A 148 -8.43 4.54 17.76
N ALA A 149 -8.80 4.08 16.56
CA ALA A 149 -10.08 3.41 16.31
C ALA A 149 -10.24 2.06 17.03
N THR A 150 -9.14 1.44 17.46
CA THR A 150 -9.17 0.21 18.27
C THR A 150 -9.39 0.52 19.75
N ARG A 151 -9.09 1.75 20.18
CA ARG A 151 -9.23 2.22 21.57
C ARG A 151 -10.53 2.98 21.83
N ASP A 152 -11.41 3.06 20.83
CA ASP A 152 -12.61 3.93 20.84
C ASP A 152 -12.29 5.40 21.15
N GLU A 153 -11.06 5.83 20.84
CA GLU A 153 -10.63 7.22 20.98
C GLU A 153 -11.13 8.02 19.77
N GLU A 154 -11.76 9.18 20.03
CA GLU A 154 -12.11 10.12 18.98
C GLU A 154 -10.82 10.76 18.43
N ASP A 155 -10.72 10.90 17.10
CA ASP A 155 -9.49 11.39 16.46
C ASP A 155 -9.33 12.91 16.65
N ASP A 156 -8.87 13.32 17.82
CA ASP A 156 -8.61 14.72 18.21
C ASP A 156 -7.52 15.40 17.36
N SER A 157 -6.77 14.61 16.60
CA SER A 157 -5.57 15.06 15.86
C SER A 157 -5.88 16.07 14.76
N LYS A 158 -7.09 16.06 14.21
CA LYS A 158 -7.53 17.09 13.24
C LYS A 158 -7.60 18.48 13.87
N ALA A 159 -7.87 18.58 15.17
CA ALA A 159 -8.01 19.88 15.85
C ALA A 159 -6.67 20.64 15.96
N HIS A 160 -5.54 19.92 15.88
CA HIS A 160 -4.19 20.49 16.00
C HIS A 160 -3.35 20.38 14.73
N ALA A 161 -3.90 19.79 13.65
CA ALA A 161 -3.17 19.61 12.41
C ALA A 161 -2.90 20.95 11.69
N GLN A 162 -1.63 21.19 11.35
CA GLN A 162 -1.29 22.33 10.49
C GLN A 162 -1.88 22.11 9.09
N GLN A 163 -2.48 23.15 8.51
CA GLN A 163 -3.07 23.07 7.18
C GLN A 163 -2.01 22.67 6.14
N GLY A 164 -2.31 21.69 5.30
CA GLY A 164 -1.38 21.15 4.29
C GLY A 164 -0.49 20.01 4.80
N THR A 165 -0.64 19.60 6.05
CA THR A 165 0.01 18.39 6.59
C THR A 165 -0.90 17.17 6.46
N VAL A 166 -0.34 15.95 6.43
CA VAL A 166 -1.10 14.70 6.22
C VAL A 166 -2.18 14.49 7.29
N GLU A 167 -1.95 15.02 8.48
CA GLU A 167 -2.79 15.00 9.66
C GLU A 167 -4.10 15.77 9.43
N SER A 168 -4.09 16.78 8.53
CA SER A 168 -5.28 17.58 8.21
C SER A 168 -6.25 16.89 7.24
N TYR A 169 -5.79 15.89 6.48
CA TYR A 169 -6.62 15.19 5.50
C TYR A 169 -7.62 14.23 6.15
N GLN A 170 -8.77 14.00 5.51
CA GLN A 170 -9.66 12.92 5.94
C GLN A 170 -9.05 11.56 5.64
N THR A 171 -9.43 10.52 6.39
CA THR A 171 -8.85 9.17 6.21
C THR A 171 -9.08 8.64 4.80
N HIS A 172 -10.24 8.95 4.22
CA HIS A 172 -10.55 8.64 2.82
C HIS A 172 -9.49 9.23 1.87
N ASP A 173 -9.24 10.54 1.96
CA ASP A 173 -8.29 11.26 1.10
C ASP A 173 -6.86 10.78 1.31
N LEU A 174 -6.52 10.45 2.57
CA LEU A 174 -5.20 9.95 2.92
C LEU A 174 -4.93 8.55 2.34
N ILE A 175 -5.95 7.67 2.32
CA ILE A 175 -5.87 6.35 1.66
C ILE A 175 -5.78 6.51 0.14
N GLN A 176 -6.54 7.44 -0.44
CA GLN A 176 -6.46 7.72 -1.88
C GLN A 176 -5.07 8.24 -2.27
N TRP A 177 -4.50 9.15 -1.47
CA TRP A 177 -3.14 9.65 -1.69
C TRP A 177 -2.09 8.55 -1.49
N TRP A 178 -2.24 7.71 -0.46
CA TRP A 178 -1.38 6.53 -0.27
C TRP A 178 -1.40 5.60 -1.48
N ALA A 179 -2.57 5.38 -2.09
CA ALA A 179 -2.70 4.57 -3.29
C ALA A 179 -1.98 5.21 -4.48
N GLN A 180 -2.11 6.53 -4.66
CA GLN A 180 -1.37 7.27 -5.69
C GLN A 180 0.14 7.15 -5.52
N LEU A 181 0.65 7.27 -4.28
CA LEU A 181 2.07 7.08 -4.00
C LEU A 181 2.56 5.67 -4.29
N SER A 182 1.71 4.65 -4.12
CA SER A 182 2.07 3.25 -4.39
C SER A 182 2.19 2.94 -5.88
N PHE A 183 1.74 3.84 -6.76
CA PHE A 183 1.89 3.72 -8.22
C PHE A 183 3.16 4.38 -8.77
N LEU A 184 3.85 5.19 -7.96
CA LEU A 184 5.10 5.86 -8.30
C LEU A 184 6.31 4.97 -8.00
#